data_AF-Q8YUM6-F1
#
_entry.id   AF-Q8YUM6-F1
#
_cell.length_a   1.000
_cell.length_b   1.000
_cell.length_c   1.000
_cell.angle_alpha   90.00
_cell.angle_beta   90.00
_cell.angle_gamma   90.00
#
_symmetry.space_group_name_H-M   'P 1'
#
loop_
_entity.id
_entity.type
_entity.pdbx_description
1 polymer ?
#
loop_
_entity_poly.entity_id
_entity_poly.type
_entity_poly.pdbx_seq_one_letter_code
_entity_poly.pdbx_strand_id
1 'polypeptide(L)'
;MLNCQQNTKFKFMANHKLQQLLSIFAVFLLTYPLTQAQAQPQQGLLPFFDNENNPVPVNFPRGQQVDITPPAPQLNSFDQAVLQTCGFIGTRVSPNKFKELLSAYPNVLQRLQKVSGGELRPGRQKKAQFLEDLTNIWFQRKGFEHIFCGEIYNANDIGGLHFHGRYLQLQNQGIGGRLPNNQRREEVVPGVIYTLGVVIKQGNRTVTDVIKGYGYLSNAEEMLVDATQAFKRQGNKEGACIYNVRDQETGKTFPTVFVRKDKAIITYYPDATPQGARCRQ
;
A
#
# COMPACT_ATOMS: atom_id res chain seq x y z
N MET A 1 -9.90 -46.39 -40.61
CA MET A 1 -11.16 -46.75 -41.27
C MET A 1 -12.24 -45.75 -40.82
N LEU A 2 -12.92 -45.16 -41.81
CA LEU A 2 -14.23 -44.48 -41.78
C LEU A 2 -14.41 -43.13 -41.04
N ASN A 3 -14.29 -42.07 -41.85
CA ASN A 3 -15.16 -40.89 -41.99
C ASN A 3 -16.57 -40.94 -41.36
N CYS A 4 -17.04 -39.79 -40.84
CA CYS A 4 -18.13 -39.04 -41.51
C CYS A 4 -18.29 -37.60 -40.98
N GLN A 5 -18.31 -36.66 -41.94
CA GLN A 5 -18.75 -35.27 -41.81
C GLN A 5 -20.29 -35.20 -41.76
N GLN A 6 -20.86 -34.10 -41.24
CA GLN A 6 -21.87 -33.35 -42.00
C GLN A 6 -22.10 -31.92 -41.44
N ASN A 7 -21.97 -30.96 -42.36
CA ASN A 7 -22.45 -29.58 -42.33
C ASN A 7 -23.98 -29.54 -42.44
N THR A 8 -24.62 -28.47 -41.96
CA THR A 8 -25.61 -27.74 -42.79
C THR A 8 -25.74 -26.27 -42.39
N LYS A 9 -25.70 -25.42 -43.43
CA LYS A 9 -25.99 -23.98 -43.44
C LYS A 9 -27.51 -23.79 -43.52
N PHE A 10 -28.04 -22.73 -42.91
CA PHE A 10 -29.32 -22.14 -43.29
C PHE A 10 -29.14 -20.68 -43.69
N LYS A 11 -29.62 -20.33 -44.88
CA LYS A 11 -29.65 -18.97 -45.44
C LYS A 11 -30.98 -18.79 -46.17
N PHE A 12 -31.47 -17.55 -46.14
CA PHE A 12 -32.57 -16.95 -46.92
C PHE A 12 -34.01 -17.34 -46.56
N MET A 13 -34.85 -16.34 -46.27
CA MET A 13 -35.57 -15.59 -47.30
C MET A 13 -36.11 -14.25 -46.77
N ALA A 14 -35.96 -13.21 -47.58
CA ALA A 14 -36.66 -11.93 -47.45
C ALA A 14 -38.07 -12.05 -48.05
N ASN A 15 -39.04 -11.31 -47.53
CA ASN A 15 -40.27 -11.03 -48.27
C ASN A 15 -40.74 -9.59 -48.03
N HIS A 16 -41.17 -8.96 -49.12
CA HIS A 16 -41.44 -7.54 -49.28
C HIS A 16 -42.93 -7.33 -49.56
N LYS A 17 -43.46 -6.19 -49.10
CA LYS A 17 -44.72 -5.50 -49.46
C LYS A 17 -46.01 -6.00 -48.78
N LEU A 18 -46.67 -5.11 -48.03
CA LEU A 18 -47.88 -4.40 -48.51
C LEU A 18 -48.30 -3.23 -47.58
N GLN A 19 -48.34 -2.04 -48.19
CA GLN A 19 -49.24 -0.88 -48.04
C GLN A 19 -49.80 -0.42 -46.67
N GLN A 20 -49.38 0.82 -46.33
CA GLN A 20 -50.21 2.00 -46.03
C GLN A 20 -51.42 1.87 -45.10
N LEU A 21 -51.31 2.50 -43.92
CA LEU A 21 -52.39 3.30 -43.32
C LEU A 21 -51.77 4.48 -42.56
N LEU A 22 -52.10 5.68 -43.06
CA LEU A 22 -51.82 6.96 -42.43
C LEU A 22 -52.61 7.06 -41.11
N SER A 23 -51.93 7.42 -40.03
CA SER A 23 -52.58 7.99 -38.84
C SER A 23 -51.66 9.05 -38.26
N ILE A 24 -52.14 10.28 -38.39
CA ILE A 24 -51.58 11.51 -37.87
C ILE A 24 -51.64 11.44 -36.35
N PHE A 25 -50.49 11.27 -35.69
CA PHE A 25 -50.35 11.56 -34.26
C PHE A 25 -49.44 12.79 -34.12
N ALA A 26 -50.08 13.92 -33.84
CA ALA A 26 -49.40 15.12 -33.38
C ALA A 26 -48.78 14.84 -32.01
N VAL A 27 -47.46 14.65 -31.97
CA VAL A 27 -46.71 14.58 -30.71
C VAL A 27 -46.31 16.00 -30.34
N PHE A 28 -46.90 16.48 -29.25
CA PHE A 28 -46.48 17.69 -28.54
C PHE A 28 -44.98 17.59 -28.19
N LEU A 29 -44.17 18.44 -28.81
CA LEU A 29 -42.79 18.70 -28.40
C LEU A 29 -42.80 19.45 -27.06
N LEU A 30 -42.77 18.70 -25.96
CA LEU A 30 -42.44 19.24 -24.65
C LEU A 30 -40.95 19.57 -24.63
N THR A 31 -40.61 20.85 -24.81
CA THR A 31 -39.27 21.39 -24.57
C THR A 31 -39.00 21.41 -23.06
N TYR A 32 -38.61 20.26 -22.52
CA TYR A 32 -37.98 20.23 -21.20
C TYR A 32 -36.58 20.85 -21.32
N PRO A 33 -36.21 21.82 -20.46
CA PRO A 33 -34.83 22.23 -20.36
C PRO A 33 -34.05 21.00 -19.88
N LEU A 34 -33.14 20.51 -20.71
CA LEU A 34 -32.03 19.68 -20.27
C LEU A 34 -31.22 20.55 -19.32
N THR A 35 -31.57 20.50 -18.03
CA THR A 35 -30.64 20.89 -16.96
C THR A 35 -29.44 19.99 -17.13
N GLN A 36 -28.40 20.53 -17.78
CA GLN A 36 -27.06 19.99 -17.70
C GLN A 36 -26.74 19.94 -16.21
N ALA A 37 -26.84 18.77 -15.61
CA ALA A 37 -26.22 18.50 -14.33
C ALA A 37 -24.72 18.72 -14.57
N GLN A 38 -24.25 19.93 -14.30
CA GLN A 38 -22.83 20.21 -14.19
C GLN A 38 -22.35 19.27 -13.09
N ALA A 39 -21.66 18.20 -13.48
CA ALA A 39 -20.90 17.39 -12.54
C ALA A 39 -20.03 18.37 -11.76
N GLN A 40 -20.35 18.57 -10.47
CA GLN A 40 -19.52 19.39 -9.62
C GLN A 40 -18.10 18.82 -9.73
N PRO A 41 -17.07 19.65 -9.98
CA PRO A 41 -15.70 19.19 -9.93
C PRO A 41 -15.53 18.45 -8.61
N GLN A 42 -15.29 17.15 -8.68
CA GLN A 42 -15.07 16.37 -7.48
C GLN A 42 -13.80 16.97 -6.86
N GLN A 43 -13.95 17.75 -5.79
CA GLN A 43 -12.80 18.33 -5.11
C GLN A 43 -11.82 17.19 -4.83
N GLY A 44 -10.63 17.29 -5.42
CA GLY A 44 -9.60 16.27 -5.31
C GLY A 44 -9.26 16.03 -3.84
N LEU A 45 -8.85 14.80 -3.51
CA LEU A 45 -8.27 14.55 -2.20
C LEU A 45 -6.98 15.37 -2.06
N LEU A 46 -6.67 15.85 -0.85
CA LEU A 46 -5.39 16.51 -0.58
C LEU A 46 -4.25 15.53 -0.87
N PRO A 47 -3.21 15.91 -1.63
CA PRO A 47 -2.17 14.97 -2.02
C PRO A 47 -1.32 14.54 -0.81
N PHE A 48 -0.78 13.33 -0.84
CA PHE A 48 0.35 12.90 -0.01
C PHE A 48 1.68 13.44 -0.54
N PHE A 49 1.79 13.59 -1.87
CA PHE A 49 2.99 14.04 -2.56
C PHE A 49 2.65 15.10 -3.59
N ASP A 50 3.38 16.21 -3.59
CA ASP A 50 3.32 17.23 -4.62
C ASP A 50 4.70 17.90 -4.81
N ASN A 51 4.79 18.97 -5.58
CA ASN A 51 6.03 19.72 -5.78
C ASN A 51 5.89 21.18 -5.29
N GLU A 52 4.90 21.44 -4.44
CA GLU A 52 4.59 22.78 -3.93
C GLU A 52 5.15 22.92 -2.51
N ASN A 53 5.97 23.94 -2.28
CA ASN A 53 6.40 24.27 -0.92
C ASN A 53 5.24 24.94 -0.16
N ASN A 54 4.45 24.15 0.57
CA ASN A 54 3.20 24.56 1.21
C ASN A 54 3.22 24.35 2.74
N PRO A 55 4.20 24.93 3.46
CA PRO A 55 4.45 24.58 4.85
C PRO A 55 3.25 24.90 5.75
N VAL A 56 2.95 23.96 6.65
CA VAL A 56 1.86 24.05 7.62
C VAL A 56 2.39 23.83 9.04
N PRO A 57 1.73 24.35 10.09
CA PRO A 57 2.06 23.97 11.46
C PRO A 57 1.83 22.47 11.67
N VAL A 58 2.73 21.84 12.42
CA VAL A 58 2.68 20.40 12.76
C VAL A 58 2.87 20.18 14.27
N ASN A 59 2.54 18.99 14.77
CA ASN A 59 2.78 18.60 16.17
C ASN A 59 4.28 18.44 16.45
N PHE A 60 5.00 17.86 15.50
CA PHE A 60 6.44 17.71 15.55
C PHE A 60 7.10 18.05 14.20
N PRO A 61 8.16 18.88 14.19
CA PRO A 61 8.72 19.63 15.32
C PRO A 61 7.81 20.77 15.80
N ARG A 62 7.66 20.88 17.13
CA ARG A 62 6.74 21.83 17.76
C ARG A 62 7.11 23.28 17.43
N GLY A 63 6.13 24.07 17.02
CA GLY A 63 6.29 25.51 16.76
C GLY A 63 6.94 25.83 15.41
N GLN A 64 7.16 24.83 14.55
CA GLN A 64 7.67 25.02 13.20
C GLN A 64 6.55 24.87 12.16
N GLN A 65 6.76 25.48 10.99
CA GLN A 65 5.98 25.19 9.80
C GLN A 65 6.79 24.28 8.90
N VAL A 66 6.19 23.18 8.48
CA VAL A 66 6.84 22.13 7.72
C VAL A 66 5.98 21.75 6.54
N ASP A 67 6.62 21.56 5.39
CA ASP A 67 5.98 20.96 4.23
C ASP A 67 5.75 19.46 4.49
N ILE A 68 4.48 19.06 4.43
CA ILE A 68 4.03 17.69 4.73
C ILE A 68 3.69 16.90 3.47
N THR A 69 3.96 17.46 2.28
CA THR A 69 3.72 16.87 0.97
C THR A 69 5.01 16.85 0.15
N PRO A 70 5.95 15.95 0.48
CA PRO A 70 7.20 15.88 -0.26
C PRO A 70 6.98 15.52 -1.73
N PRO A 71 8.00 15.74 -2.58
CA PRO A 71 8.01 15.18 -3.94
C PRO A 71 7.67 13.70 -3.96
N ALA A 72 7.01 13.26 -5.04
CA ALA A 72 6.68 11.85 -5.20
C ALA A 72 7.97 11.00 -5.22
N PRO A 73 8.06 9.94 -4.40
CA PRO A 73 9.22 9.07 -4.39
C PRO A 73 9.29 8.26 -5.69
N GLN A 74 10.51 8.00 -6.16
CA GLN A 74 10.73 7.10 -7.29
C GLN A 74 10.57 5.65 -6.82
N LEU A 75 9.74 4.87 -7.50
CA LEU A 75 9.53 3.46 -7.18
C LEU A 75 10.39 2.56 -8.05
N ASN A 76 11.22 1.75 -7.43
CA ASN A 76 12.04 0.76 -8.13
C ASN A 76 11.19 -0.46 -8.55
N SER A 77 11.82 -1.42 -9.24
CA SER A 77 11.09 -2.60 -9.73
C SER A 77 10.57 -3.50 -8.61
N PHE A 78 11.23 -3.56 -7.45
CA PHE A 78 10.77 -4.35 -6.31
C PHE A 78 9.60 -3.67 -5.59
N ASP A 79 9.62 -2.34 -5.46
CA ASP A 79 8.50 -1.55 -4.95
C ASP A 79 7.21 -1.83 -5.74
N GLN A 80 7.31 -1.78 -7.06
CA GLN A 80 6.18 -2.05 -7.96
C GLN A 80 5.67 -3.49 -7.79
N ALA A 81 6.57 -4.48 -7.65
CA ALA A 81 6.18 -5.87 -7.43
C ALA A 81 5.53 -6.11 -6.07
N VAL A 82 5.95 -5.39 -5.03
CA VAL A 82 5.28 -5.41 -3.71
C VAL A 82 3.87 -4.83 -3.83
N LEU A 83 3.68 -3.70 -4.53
CA LEU A 83 2.35 -3.13 -4.76
C LEU A 83 1.44 -4.06 -5.58
N GLN A 84 1.98 -4.74 -6.59
CA GLN A 84 1.25 -5.76 -7.35
C GLN A 84 0.87 -6.97 -6.48
N THR A 85 1.78 -7.40 -5.61
CA THR A 85 1.54 -8.48 -4.64
C THR A 85 0.41 -8.12 -3.69
N CYS A 86 0.40 -6.87 -3.20
CA CYS A 86 -0.64 -6.33 -2.32
C CYS A 86 -2.01 -6.21 -2.98
N GLY A 87 -2.08 -5.89 -4.27
CA GLY A 87 -3.36 -5.66 -4.96
C GLY A 87 -4.12 -4.45 -4.39
N PHE A 88 -5.46 -4.48 -4.37
CA PHE A 88 -6.26 -3.39 -3.81
C PHE A 88 -6.09 -3.26 -2.29
N ILE A 89 -6.33 -2.08 -1.72
CA ILE A 89 -6.26 -1.89 -0.26
C ILE A 89 -7.29 -2.72 0.49
N GLY A 90 -6.84 -3.32 1.61
CA GLY A 90 -7.61 -4.31 2.36
C GLY A 90 -7.62 -5.72 1.75
N THR A 91 -6.92 -5.96 0.64
CA THR A 91 -6.76 -7.31 0.08
C THR A 91 -5.82 -8.14 0.95
N ARG A 92 -6.19 -9.41 1.15
CA ARG A 92 -5.30 -10.39 1.80
C ARG A 92 -4.30 -10.96 0.80
N VAL A 93 -3.04 -11.01 1.20
CA VAL A 93 -1.93 -11.60 0.45
C VAL A 93 -1.74 -13.03 0.94
N SER A 94 -1.62 -13.98 0.01
CA SER A 94 -1.32 -15.36 0.38
C SER A 94 0.20 -15.53 0.62
N PRO A 95 0.60 -16.42 1.55
CA PRO A 95 2.01 -16.80 1.72
C PRO A 95 2.69 -17.26 0.41
N ASN A 96 1.94 -17.87 -0.51
CA ASN A 96 2.49 -18.32 -1.80
C ASN A 96 2.85 -17.15 -2.72
N LYS A 97 2.02 -16.09 -2.78
CA LYS A 97 2.36 -14.88 -3.54
C LYS A 97 3.65 -14.23 -3.04
N PHE A 98 3.90 -14.25 -1.74
CA PHE A 98 5.15 -13.75 -1.18
C PHE A 98 6.36 -14.61 -1.57
N LYS A 99 6.20 -15.94 -1.60
CA LYS A 99 7.25 -16.85 -2.10
C LYS A 99 7.52 -16.64 -3.59
N GLU A 100 6.48 -16.42 -4.39
CA GLU A 100 6.58 -16.08 -5.81
C GLU A 100 7.33 -14.75 -6.00
N LEU A 101 6.96 -13.71 -5.24
CA LEU A 101 7.66 -12.43 -5.21
C LEU A 101 9.16 -12.63 -4.94
N LEU A 102 9.53 -13.34 -3.87
CA LEU A 102 10.94 -13.56 -3.53
C LEU A 102 11.67 -14.47 -4.53
N SER A 103 10.95 -15.35 -5.22
CA SER A 103 11.53 -16.18 -6.29
C SER A 103 11.83 -15.35 -7.54
N ALA A 104 10.99 -14.37 -7.86
CA ALA A 104 11.22 -13.42 -8.96
C ALA A 104 12.33 -12.40 -8.64
N TYR A 105 12.61 -12.15 -7.36
CA TYR A 105 13.64 -11.21 -6.91
C TYR A 105 14.72 -11.91 -6.06
N PRO A 106 15.55 -12.78 -6.67
CA PRO A 106 16.53 -13.59 -5.95
C PRO A 106 17.58 -12.75 -5.20
N ASN A 107 17.90 -11.54 -5.68
CA ASN A 107 18.84 -10.63 -5.01
C ASN A 107 18.30 -10.15 -3.66
N VAL A 108 16.99 -9.89 -3.57
CA VAL A 108 16.32 -9.53 -2.31
C VAL A 108 16.38 -10.70 -1.34
N LEU A 109 16.06 -11.91 -1.81
CA LEU A 109 16.17 -13.12 -1.00
C LEU A 109 17.60 -13.35 -0.47
N GLN A 110 18.62 -13.14 -1.30
CA GLN A 110 20.01 -13.24 -0.89
C GLN A 110 20.39 -12.20 0.18
N ARG A 111 19.91 -10.96 0.07
CA ARG A 111 20.12 -9.92 1.09
C ARG A 111 19.45 -10.30 2.41
N LEU A 112 18.23 -10.80 2.37
CA LEU A 112 17.52 -11.32 3.55
C LEU A 112 18.27 -12.48 4.21
N GLN A 113 18.82 -13.40 3.42
CA GLN A 113 19.69 -14.47 3.93
C GLN A 113 20.94 -13.87 4.58
N LYS A 114 21.61 -12.91 3.95
CA LYS A 114 22.82 -12.28 4.49
C LYS A 114 22.57 -11.61 5.85
N VAL A 115 21.53 -10.78 6.00
CA VAL A 115 21.27 -10.04 7.25
C VAL A 115 20.80 -10.92 8.40
N SER A 116 20.30 -12.12 8.10
CA SER A 116 19.84 -13.09 9.10
C SER A 116 20.87 -14.19 9.40
N GLY A 117 22.01 -14.21 8.71
CA GLY A 117 23.00 -15.30 8.79
C GLY A 117 22.54 -16.60 8.13
N GLY A 118 21.57 -16.52 7.20
CA GLY A 118 21.01 -17.66 6.47
C GLY A 118 20.01 -18.48 7.29
N GLU A 119 19.58 -17.98 8.45
CA GLU A 119 18.85 -18.77 9.43
C GLU A 119 17.91 -17.92 10.30
N LEU A 120 16.61 -18.22 10.26
CA LEU A 120 15.61 -17.54 11.10
C LEU A 120 15.11 -18.42 12.25
N ARG A 121 15.34 -19.73 12.18
CA ARG A 121 15.07 -20.70 13.24
C ARG A 121 16.31 -21.58 13.46
N PRO A 122 16.67 -21.88 14.73
CA PRO A 122 17.82 -22.72 15.07
C PRO A 122 17.87 -24.03 14.26
N GLY A 123 19.01 -24.31 13.63
CA GLY A 123 19.31 -25.50 12.83
C GLY A 123 18.71 -25.52 11.42
N ARG A 124 18.04 -24.45 10.95
CA ARG A 124 17.31 -24.42 9.67
C ARG A 124 17.96 -23.48 8.65
N GLN A 125 18.98 -23.97 7.96
CA GLN A 125 19.80 -23.18 7.03
C GLN A 125 19.58 -23.55 5.54
N LYS A 126 18.89 -24.65 5.23
CA LYS A 126 18.63 -25.01 3.83
C LYS A 126 17.76 -23.94 3.18
N LYS A 127 18.02 -23.59 1.92
CA LYS A 127 17.30 -22.53 1.19
C LYS A 127 15.77 -22.65 1.29
N ALA A 128 15.22 -23.85 1.14
CA ALA A 128 13.78 -24.09 1.26
C ALA A 128 13.26 -23.85 2.69
N GLN A 129 14.01 -24.28 3.71
CA GLN A 129 13.66 -24.03 5.12
C GLN A 129 13.74 -22.55 5.46
N PHE A 130 14.76 -21.85 4.96
CA PHE A 130 14.90 -20.41 5.13
C PHE A 130 13.70 -19.65 4.53
N LEU A 131 13.30 -19.97 3.29
CA LEU A 131 12.16 -19.34 2.65
C LEU A 131 10.84 -19.64 3.39
N GLU A 132 10.67 -20.86 3.88
CA GLU A 132 9.53 -21.23 4.73
C GLU A 132 9.52 -20.41 6.03
N ASP A 133 10.64 -20.33 6.73
CA ASP A 133 10.75 -19.60 7.99
C ASP A 133 10.55 -18.10 7.78
N LEU A 134 11.13 -17.54 6.72
CA LEU A 134 10.94 -16.15 6.31
C LEU A 134 9.46 -15.87 6.02
N THR A 135 8.80 -16.75 5.27
CA THR A 135 7.35 -16.62 5.03
C THR A 135 6.57 -16.66 6.33
N ASN A 136 6.89 -17.59 7.23
CA ASN A 136 6.18 -17.75 8.49
C ASN A 136 6.29 -16.51 9.38
N ILE A 137 7.49 -15.92 9.52
CA ILE A 137 7.66 -14.74 10.38
C ILE A 137 6.90 -13.51 9.85
N TRP A 138 6.72 -13.41 8.53
CA TRP A 138 6.01 -12.30 7.90
C TRP A 138 4.49 -12.49 7.84
N PHE A 139 4.00 -13.73 7.82
CA PHE A 139 2.58 -14.03 7.60
C PHE A 139 1.83 -14.52 8.83
N GLN A 140 2.50 -15.13 9.82
CA GLN A 140 1.81 -15.67 11.01
C GLN A 140 1.06 -14.59 11.80
N ARG A 141 1.56 -13.35 11.78
CA ARG A 141 0.91 -12.19 12.39
C ARG A 141 0.60 -11.08 11.38
N LYS A 142 0.53 -11.44 10.09
CA LYS A 142 0.20 -10.54 8.96
C LYS A 142 1.12 -9.32 8.80
N GLY A 143 2.35 -9.37 9.29
CA GLY A 143 3.30 -8.26 9.18
C GLY A 143 3.47 -7.75 7.75
N PHE A 144 3.48 -8.64 6.74
CA PHE A 144 3.63 -8.21 5.35
C PHE A 144 2.44 -7.35 4.88
N GLU A 145 1.22 -7.84 5.10
CA GLU A 145 -0.01 -7.11 4.75
C GLU A 145 -0.09 -5.78 5.49
N HIS A 146 0.17 -5.81 6.80
CA HIS A 146 0.10 -4.66 7.66
C HIS A 146 1.09 -3.56 7.23
N ILE A 147 2.38 -3.92 7.09
CA ILE A 147 3.44 -2.95 6.78
C ILE A 147 3.30 -2.40 5.36
N PHE A 148 3.12 -3.25 4.35
CA PHE A 148 3.20 -2.84 2.94
C PHE A 148 1.85 -2.54 2.29
N CYS A 149 0.81 -3.32 2.59
CA CYS A 149 -0.44 -3.30 1.84
C CYS A 149 -1.49 -2.38 2.45
N GLY A 150 -1.49 -2.24 3.77
CA GLY A 150 -2.53 -1.55 4.52
C GLY A 150 -3.81 -2.37 4.64
N GLU A 151 -4.42 -2.34 5.82
CA GLU A 151 -5.66 -3.04 6.15
C GLU A 151 -6.80 -2.04 6.37
N ILE A 152 -8.03 -2.41 6.03
CA ILE A 152 -9.23 -1.63 6.36
C ILE A 152 -10.00 -2.41 7.43
N TYR A 153 -10.01 -1.90 8.65
CA TYR A 153 -10.74 -2.55 9.75
C TYR A 153 -12.16 -2.01 9.87
N ASN A 154 -12.33 -0.69 9.80
CA ASN A 154 -13.62 -0.03 9.79
C ASN A 154 -13.51 1.37 9.13
N ALA A 155 -14.52 2.23 9.31
CA ALA A 155 -14.57 3.55 8.67
C ALA A 155 -13.51 4.53 9.20
N ASN A 156 -12.98 4.33 10.40
CA ASN A 156 -12.05 5.25 11.06
C ASN A 156 -10.77 4.53 11.55
N ASP A 157 -10.46 3.38 10.96
CA ASP A 157 -9.37 2.53 11.42
C ASP A 157 -8.73 1.80 10.23
N ILE A 158 -7.51 2.24 9.93
CA ILE A 158 -6.65 1.67 8.90
C ILE A 158 -5.51 0.94 9.62
N GLY A 159 -5.32 -0.34 9.34
CA GLY A 159 -4.19 -1.09 9.89
C GLY A 159 -2.93 -0.84 9.07
N GLY A 160 -1.83 -0.50 9.74
CA GLY A 160 -0.50 -0.45 9.12
C GLY A 160 -0.34 0.71 8.15
N LEU A 161 -0.08 0.41 6.86
CA LEU A 161 0.13 1.40 5.79
C LEU A 161 1.43 2.21 6.00
N HIS A 162 2.57 1.54 6.02
CA HIS A 162 3.87 2.15 6.36
C HIS A 162 4.84 2.29 5.19
N PHE A 163 4.46 1.75 4.02
CA PHE A 163 5.25 1.82 2.81
C PHE A 163 4.84 3.01 1.93
N HIS A 164 5.75 3.95 1.70
CA HIS A 164 5.51 5.17 0.91
C HIS A 164 4.99 4.89 -0.51
N GLY A 165 5.42 3.80 -1.15
CA GLY A 165 4.90 3.40 -2.46
C GLY A 165 3.39 3.12 -2.44
N ARG A 166 2.85 2.67 -1.31
CA ARG A 166 1.40 2.43 -1.16
C ARG A 166 0.61 3.74 -1.13
N TYR A 167 1.14 4.78 -0.49
CA TYR A 167 0.55 6.13 -0.52
C TYR A 167 0.52 6.67 -1.95
N LEU A 168 1.64 6.54 -2.67
CA LEU A 168 1.76 7.03 -4.05
C LEU A 168 0.78 6.31 -4.97
N GLN A 169 0.63 4.99 -4.82
CA GLN A 169 -0.34 4.22 -5.58
C GLN A 169 -1.78 4.69 -5.32
N LEU A 170 -2.16 4.90 -4.06
CA LEU A 170 -3.51 5.35 -3.70
C LEU A 170 -3.80 6.76 -4.22
N GLN A 171 -2.82 7.66 -4.14
CA GLN A 171 -2.93 9.01 -4.71
C GLN A 171 -3.10 8.95 -6.23
N ASN A 172 -2.27 8.19 -6.94
CA ASN A 172 -2.35 8.07 -8.41
C ASN A 172 -3.66 7.44 -8.88
N GLN A 173 -4.28 6.61 -8.05
CA GLN A 173 -5.62 6.05 -8.30
C GLN A 173 -6.75 7.05 -8.00
N GLY A 174 -6.45 8.23 -7.45
CA GLY A 174 -7.45 9.23 -7.04
C GLY A 174 -8.27 8.84 -5.82
N ILE A 175 -7.86 7.78 -5.11
CA ILE A 175 -8.62 7.23 -3.98
C ILE A 175 -7.96 7.48 -2.62
N GLY A 176 -6.70 7.89 -2.57
CA GLY A 176 -6.01 8.22 -1.31
C GLY A 176 -5.55 9.67 -1.26
N GLY A 177 -5.61 10.26 -0.07
CA GLY A 177 -5.01 11.55 0.21
C GLY A 177 -4.95 11.88 1.70
N ARG A 178 -4.45 13.06 2.03
CA ARG A 178 -4.34 13.52 3.42
C ARG A 178 -5.70 13.86 4.00
N LEU A 179 -5.84 13.59 5.30
CA LEU A 179 -6.96 14.07 6.11
C LEU A 179 -6.78 15.58 6.36
N PRO A 180 -7.74 16.43 5.96
CA PRO A 180 -7.68 17.86 6.25
C PRO A 180 -7.73 18.14 7.76
N ASN A 181 -7.16 19.27 8.17
CA ASN A 181 -7.24 19.79 9.54
C ASN A 181 -6.66 18.84 10.61
N ASN A 182 -5.59 18.09 10.28
CA ASN A 182 -4.98 17.10 11.15
C ASN A 182 -3.64 17.54 11.81
N GLN A 183 -3.33 18.84 11.77
CA GLN A 183 -2.03 19.40 12.18
C GLN A 183 -1.56 19.00 13.58
N ARG A 184 -2.51 18.77 14.51
CA ARG A 184 -2.21 18.36 15.90
C ARG A 184 -1.72 16.92 16.04
N ARG A 185 -1.82 16.11 14.98
CA ARG A 185 -1.37 14.71 14.93
C ARG A 185 -0.24 14.49 13.94
N GLU A 186 0.11 15.51 13.17
CA GLU A 186 1.13 15.42 12.13
C GLU A 186 2.53 15.54 12.74
N GLU A 187 3.40 14.60 12.40
CA GLU A 187 4.79 14.57 12.84
C GLU A 187 5.70 14.33 11.65
N VAL A 188 6.53 15.31 11.33
CA VAL A 188 7.33 15.30 10.10
C VAL A 188 8.79 15.60 10.40
N VAL A 189 9.66 14.73 9.90
CA VAL A 189 11.09 15.00 9.75
C VAL A 189 11.34 15.16 8.26
N PRO A 190 11.53 16.40 7.75
CA PRO A 190 11.60 16.66 6.32
C PRO A 190 12.58 15.76 5.57
N GLY A 191 12.06 15.12 4.52
CA GLY A 191 12.79 14.16 3.69
C GLY A 191 13.16 12.86 4.38
N VAL A 192 12.53 12.50 5.51
CA VAL A 192 12.83 11.29 6.28
C VAL A 192 11.58 10.57 6.77
N ILE A 193 10.76 11.21 7.60
CA ILE A 193 9.58 10.61 8.24
C ILE A 193 8.38 11.51 8.01
N TYR A 194 7.25 10.93 7.62
CA TYR A 194 5.99 11.64 7.49
C TYR A 194 4.90 10.86 8.19
N THR A 195 4.37 11.44 9.27
CA THR A 195 3.19 10.96 9.98
C THR A 195 2.06 11.95 9.77
N LEU A 196 0.97 11.47 9.19
CA LEU A 196 -0.17 12.29 8.77
C LEU A 196 -1.49 11.53 8.89
N GLY A 197 -2.59 12.27 8.77
CA GLY A 197 -3.92 11.66 8.69
C GLY A 197 -4.22 11.27 7.25
N VAL A 198 -4.94 10.17 7.06
CA VAL A 198 -5.21 9.54 5.76
C VAL A 198 -6.71 9.47 5.50
N VAL A 199 -7.09 9.69 4.24
CA VAL A 199 -8.43 9.47 3.69
C VAL A 199 -8.33 8.50 2.53
N ILE A 200 -9.19 7.49 2.51
CA ILE A 200 -9.28 6.47 1.45
C ILE A 200 -10.72 6.34 0.97
N LYS A 201 -10.94 6.53 -0.34
CA LYS A 201 -12.21 6.27 -1.01
C LYS A 201 -12.24 4.81 -1.46
N GLN A 202 -13.18 4.02 -0.94
CA GLN A 202 -13.37 2.63 -1.32
C GLN A 202 -14.82 2.42 -1.79
N GLY A 203 -15.03 2.49 -3.11
CA GLY A 203 -16.37 2.56 -3.68
C GLY A 203 -17.12 3.77 -3.15
N ASN A 204 -18.29 3.54 -2.53
CA ASN A 204 -19.10 4.59 -1.93
C ASN A 204 -18.73 4.92 -0.47
N ARG A 205 -17.67 4.31 0.06
CA ARG A 205 -17.23 4.49 1.45
C ARG A 205 -16.01 5.40 1.49
N THR A 206 -15.96 6.25 2.49
CA THR A 206 -14.75 6.94 2.89
C THR A 206 -14.25 6.33 4.19
N VAL A 207 -13.00 5.90 4.20
CA VAL A 207 -12.28 5.41 5.36
C VAL A 207 -11.24 6.45 5.74
N THR A 208 -11.12 6.74 7.03
CA THR A 208 -10.13 7.71 7.53
C THR A 208 -9.30 7.11 8.64
N ASP A 209 -8.12 7.68 8.86
CA ASP A 209 -7.36 7.47 10.08
C ASP A 209 -6.57 8.75 10.38
N VAL A 210 -6.47 9.13 11.65
CA VAL A 210 -5.83 10.39 12.04
C VAL A 210 -4.31 10.27 12.13
N ILE A 211 -3.77 9.05 12.10
CA ILE A 211 -2.33 8.82 12.28
C ILE A 211 -1.82 7.61 11.48
N LYS A 212 -1.03 7.90 10.45
CA LYS A 212 -0.28 6.91 9.68
C LYS A 212 1.08 7.48 9.31
N GLY A 213 2.12 6.67 9.53
CA GLY A 213 3.51 7.04 9.31
C GLY A 213 4.15 6.21 8.22
N TYR A 214 4.95 6.84 7.35
CA TYR A 214 5.83 6.17 6.40
C TYR A 214 7.24 6.79 6.40
N GLY A 215 8.20 5.97 5.97
CA GLY A 215 9.59 6.40 5.78
C GLY A 215 9.77 6.86 4.35
N TYR A 216 10.19 8.11 4.16
CA TYR A 216 10.43 8.66 2.83
C TYR A 216 11.70 8.10 2.17
N LEU A 217 12.65 7.67 3.00
CA LEU A 217 13.94 7.11 2.56
C LEU A 217 13.96 5.58 2.53
N SER A 218 12.84 4.90 2.79
CA SER A 218 12.82 3.43 2.91
C SER A 218 11.96 2.79 1.83
N ASN A 219 12.61 2.27 0.80
CA ASN A 219 11.93 1.46 -0.22
C ASN A 219 11.53 0.09 0.35
N ALA A 220 10.75 -0.68 -0.43
CA ALA A 220 10.19 -1.93 0.06
C ALA A 220 11.25 -2.99 0.36
N GLU A 221 12.36 -3.00 -0.36
CA GLU A 221 13.47 -3.93 -0.11
C GLU A 221 14.12 -3.62 1.24
N GLU A 222 14.44 -2.36 1.48
CA GLU A 222 15.06 -1.89 2.73
C GLU A 222 14.18 -2.19 3.93
N MET A 223 12.88 -1.87 3.86
CA MET A 223 11.94 -2.18 4.94
C MET A 223 11.86 -3.68 5.22
N LEU A 224 11.85 -4.52 4.17
CA LEU A 224 11.79 -5.98 4.30
C LEU A 224 13.08 -6.52 4.94
N VAL A 225 14.23 -5.99 4.55
CA VAL A 225 15.56 -6.33 5.08
C VAL A 225 15.70 -5.90 6.54
N ASP A 226 15.39 -4.65 6.85
CA ASP A 226 15.54 -4.09 8.19
C ASP A 226 14.62 -4.75 9.21
N ALA A 227 13.35 -4.96 8.88
CA ALA A 227 12.41 -5.64 9.77
C ALA A 227 12.82 -7.11 10.00
N THR A 228 13.33 -7.79 8.98
CA THR A 228 13.86 -9.17 9.10
C THR A 228 15.12 -9.19 9.96
N GLN A 229 16.00 -8.20 9.83
CA GLN A 229 17.20 -8.07 10.65
C GLN A 229 16.85 -7.78 12.11
N ALA A 230 15.92 -6.86 12.37
CA ALA A 230 15.40 -6.56 13.70
C ALA A 230 14.79 -7.82 14.33
N PHE A 231 14.00 -8.59 13.57
CA PHE A 231 13.46 -9.88 14.00
C PHE A 231 14.56 -10.86 14.45
N LYS A 232 15.62 -11.02 13.65
CA LYS A 232 16.74 -11.91 13.98
C LYS A 232 17.46 -11.45 15.24
N ARG A 233 17.80 -10.17 15.35
CA ARG A 233 18.53 -9.59 16.49
C ARG A 233 17.76 -9.68 17.80
N GLN A 234 16.42 -9.58 17.75
CA GLN A 234 15.60 -9.79 18.95
C GLN A 234 15.71 -11.20 19.53
N GLY A 235 16.03 -12.20 18.70
CA GLY A 235 16.03 -13.61 19.10
C GLY A 235 14.65 -14.02 19.59
N ASN A 236 14.53 -14.41 20.86
CA ASN A 236 13.26 -14.82 21.48
C ASN A 236 12.54 -13.70 22.24
N LYS A 237 13.05 -12.46 22.23
CA LYS A 237 12.41 -11.35 22.95
C LYS A 237 11.21 -10.84 22.15
N GLU A 238 10.04 -10.91 22.77
CA GLU A 238 8.77 -10.41 22.23
C GLU A 238 8.51 -8.96 22.69
N GLY A 239 7.60 -8.27 22.02
CA GLY A 239 7.18 -6.89 22.32
C GLY A 239 7.64 -5.86 21.29
N ALA A 240 7.39 -4.59 21.61
CA ALA A 240 7.80 -3.44 20.81
C ALA A 240 9.20 -2.95 21.22
N CYS A 241 9.98 -2.48 20.25
CA CYS A 241 11.26 -1.82 20.50
C CYS A 241 11.61 -0.82 19.41
N ILE A 242 12.50 0.12 19.74
CA ILE A 242 13.02 1.12 18.81
C ILE A 242 14.25 0.56 18.08
N TYR A 243 14.16 0.46 16.76
CA TYR A 243 15.22 0.06 15.84
C TYR A 243 15.68 1.29 15.05
N ASN A 244 16.95 1.67 15.15
CA ASN A 244 17.49 2.79 14.37
C ASN A 244 17.99 2.28 13.03
N VAL A 245 17.46 2.86 11.95
CA VAL A 245 17.87 2.59 10.57
C VAL A 245 18.84 3.66 10.15
N ARG A 246 19.88 3.27 9.40
CA ARG A 246 20.74 4.19 8.68
C ARG A 246 20.53 3.98 7.20
N ASP A 247 19.91 4.98 6.56
CA ASP A 247 19.80 5.00 5.12
C ASP A 247 21.20 5.03 4.49
N GLN A 248 21.43 4.17 3.50
CA GLN A 248 22.74 4.00 2.89
C GLN A 248 23.05 5.11 1.88
N GLU A 249 22.02 5.69 1.25
CA GLU A 249 22.20 6.70 0.21
C GLU A 249 22.51 8.08 0.82
N THR A 250 21.72 8.50 1.81
CA THR A 250 21.84 9.81 2.46
C THR A 250 22.71 9.79 3.72
N GLY A 251 22.98 8.60 4.28
CA GLY A 251 23.68 8.43 5.55
C GLY A 251 22.87 8.84 6.78
N LYS A 252 21.63 9.35 6.61
CA LYS A 252 20.76 9.77 7.70
C LYS A 252 20.34 8.58 8.54
N THR A 253 20.28 8.79 9.85
CA THR A 253 19.77 7.80 10.80
C THR A 253 18.42 8.26 11.33
N PHE A 254 17.46 7.35 11.39
CA PHE A 254 16.13 7.64 11.91
C PHE A 254 15.55 6.44 12.67
N PRO A 255 14.71 6.70 13.69
CA PRO A 255 14.16 5.63 14.50
C PRO A 255 12.92 5.01 13.84
N THR A 256 12.78 3.71 14.04
CA THR A 256 11.62 2.91 13.65
C THR A 256 11.14 2.10 14.85
N VAL A 257 9.84 1.84 14.91
CA VAL A 257 9.23 0.95 15.87
C VAL A 257 9.10 -0.41 15.22
N PHE A 258 9.70 -1.43 15.82
CA PHE A 258 9.56 -2.84 15.44
C PHE A 258 8.77 -3.58 16.51
N VAL A 259 7.80 -4.40 16.09
CA VAL A 259 6.99 -5.22 17.00
C VAL A 259 7.06 -6.68 16.62
N ARG A 260 7.46 -7.50 17.58
CA ARG A 260 7.46 -8.97 17.50
C ARG A 260 6.44 -9.55 18.47
N LYS A 261 5.67 -10.53 18.00
CA LYS A 261 4.81 -11.36 18.85
C LYS A 261 4.70 -12.77 18.30
N ASP A 262 4.63 -13.77 19.17
CA ASP A 262 4.44 -15.18 18.79
C ASP A 262 5.48 -15.66 17.76
N LYS A 263 6.73 -15.23 17.89
CA LYS A 263 7.81 -15.50 16.92
C LYS A 263 7.55 -15.02 15.50
N ALA A 264 6.80 -13.92 15.36
CA ALA A 264 6.49 -13.30 14.07
C ALA A 264 6.52 -11.77 14.15
N ILE A 265 6.65 -11.14 12.99
CA ILE A 265 6.63 -9.70 12.80
C ILE A 265 5.16 -9.25 12.79
N ILE A 266 4.82 -8.27 13.63
CA ILE A 266 3.49 -7.63 13.66
C ILE A 266 3.51 -6.35 12.83
N THR A 267 4.45 -5.46 13.13
CA THR A 267 4.59 -4.18 12.41
C THR A 267 6.02 -3.66 12.49
N TYR A 268 6.33 -2.75 11.58
CA TYR A 268 7.58 -2.04 11.42
C TYR A 268 7.28 -0.71 10.74
N TYR A 269 7.56 0.41 11.41
CA TYR A 269 7.28 1.74 10.87
C TYR A 269 8.20 2.81 11.47
N PRO A 270 8.53 3.86 10.71
CA PRO A 270 9.25 5.01 11.27
C PRO A 270 8.32 5.89 12.10
N ASP A 271 8.89 6.50 13.12
CA ASP A 271 8.19 7.37 14.06
C ASP A 271 9.12 8.54 14.35
N ALA A 272 8.61 9.77 14.36
CA ALA A 272 9.44 10.95 14.62
C ALA A 272 9.70 11.14 16.12
N THR A 273 8.82 10.64 16.99
CA THR A 273 8.89 10.82 18.44
C THR A 273 8.71 9.51 19.22
N PRO A 274 9.35 8.38 18.82
CA PRO A 274 9.08 7.09 19.41
C PRO A 274 9.51 7.04 20.87
N GLN A 275 8.70 6.34 21.67
CA GLN A 275 8.97 6.09 23.09
C GLN A 275 9.09 4.58 23.33
N GLY A 276 10.05 4.18 24.17
CA GLY A 276 10.22 2.79 24.58
C GLY A 276 11.67 2.31 24.60
N ALA A 277 11.83 1.00 24.81
CA ALA A 277 13.14 0.37 24.88
C ALA A 277 13.74 0.19 23.48
N ARG A 278 15.07 0.26 23.39
CA ARG A 278 15.79 -0.07 22.15
C ARG A 278 15.72 -1.56 21.84
N CYS A 279 15.77 -1.87 20.55
CA CYS A 279 15.95 -3.25 20.10
C CYS A 279 17.32 -3.79 20.51
N ARG A 280 17.43 -5.12 20.62
CA ARG A 280 18.73 -5.79 20.79
C ARG A 280 19.62 -5.50 19.58
N GLN A 281 20.88 -5.18 19.84
CA GLN A 281 21.90 -4.94 18.82
C GLN A 281 22.57 -6.25 18.42
#